data_AF-A0A524R0R3-F1
#
_entry.id   AF-A0A524R0R3-F1
#
_cell.length_a   1.000
_cell.length_b   1.000
_cell.length_c   1.000
_cell.angle_alpha   90.00
_cell.angle_beta   90.00
_cell.angle_gamma   90.00
#
_symmetry.space_group_name_H-M   'P 1'
#
loop_
_entity.id
_entity.type
_entity.pdbx_description
1 polymer ?
#
loop_
_entity_poly.entity_id
_entity_poly.type
_entity_poly.pdbx_seq_one_letter_code
_entity_poly.pdbx_strand_id
1 'polypeptide(L)'
;MQTSARLWEQQSLPGTVATDLPIMYINDQTITQAGPQGILEAVTAGPRARWWGVMEAKDRHTRTVLDMDKVFPGLAKDVIAGASKCWDDDPWSLGDYCCFEPGEMQRFLPFLGQPEGRLHFAGEHTSALPGWMQGAFESGHRVALEVHQAT
;
A
#
# COMPACT_ATOMS: atom_id res chain seq x y z
N MET A 1 0.52 -6.49 11.23
CA MET A 1 0.35 -6.97 12.62
C MET A 1 1.71 -7.02 13.28
N GLN A 2 1.77 -6.67 14.56
CA GLN A 2 2.99 -6.73 15.35
C GLN A 2 3.03 -8.03 16.15
N THR A 3 4.18 -8.67 16.20
CA THR A 3 4.42 -9.91 16.93
C THR A 3 5.47 -9.72 18.02
N SER A 4 5.38 -10.50 19.09
CA SER A 4 6.36 -10.57 20.18
C SER A 4 7.71 -11.14 19.72
N ALA A 5 7.68 -12.00 18.70
CA ALA A 5 8.82 -12.70 18.13
C ALA A 5 8.74 -12.74 16.59
N ARG A 6 9.89 -12.81 15.91
CA ARG A 6 9.99 -13.11 14.47
C ARG A 6 9.99 -14.61 14.23
N LEU A 7 8.81 -15.23 14.41
CA LEU A 7 8.64 -16.68 14.29
C LEU A 7 9.10 -17.21 12.92
N TRP A 8 8.88 -16.44 11.84
CA TRP A 8 9.32 -16.82 10.50
C TRP A 8 10.84 -16.99 10.41
N GLU A 9 11.63 -16.10 11.02
CA GLU A 9 13.09 -16.25 11.07
C GLU A 9 13.50 -17.51 11.88
N GLN A 10 12.86 -17.73 13.03
CA GLN A 10 13.13 -18.90 13.88
C GLN A 10 12.81 -20.23 13.17
N GLN A 11 11.80 -20.23 12.32
CA GLN A 11 11.39 -21.38 11.49
C GLN A 11 12.14 -21.45 10.15
N SER A 12 13.08 -20.54 9.88
CA SER A 12 13.79 -20.42 8.59
C SER A 12 12.85 -20.24 7.38
N LEU A 13 11.71 -19.58 7.61
CA LEU A 13 10.75 -19.18 6.59
C LEU A 13 11.05 -17.77 6.08
N PRO A 14 10.76 -17.47 4.80
CA PRO A 14 10.93 -16.11 4.28
C PRO A 14 9.91 -15.15 4.90
N GLY A 15 10.36 -13.92 5.20
CA GLY A 15 9.48 -12.83 5.66
C GLY A 15 8.63 -12.20 4.55
N THR A 16 8.90 -12.52 3.28
CA THR A 16 8.10 -12.11 2.12
C THR A 16 7.49 -13.33 1.45
N VAL A 17 6.15 -13.36 1.36
CA VAL A 17 5.40 -14.51 0.85
C VAL A 17 4.25 -14.03 -0.04
N ALA A 18 4.01 -14.75 -1.15
CA ALA A 18 2.78 -14.64 -1.92
C ALA A 18 1.92 -15.90 -1.70
N THR A 19 0.62 -15.72 -1.48
CA THR A 19 -0.33 -16.80 -1.21
C THR A 19 -1.63 -16.60 -2.00
N ASP A 20 -2.33 -17.70 -2.27
CA ASP A 20 -3.67 -17.73 -2.83
C ASP A 20 -4.76 -17.36 -1.79
N LEU A 21 -4.41 -17.31 -0.50
CA LEU A 21 -5.29 -16.83 0.55
C LEU A 21 -5.73 -15.37 0.31
N PRO A 22 -6.84 -14.93 0.94
CA PRO A 22 -7.33 -13.57 0.77
C PRO A 22 -6.33 -12.46 1.13
N ILE A 23 -5.31 -12.75 1.95
CA ILE A 23 -4.26 -11.81 2.36
C ILE A 23 -3.18 -11.53 1.30
N MET A 24 -3.16 -12.26 0.19
CA MET A 24 -2.27 -12.07 -0.98
C MET A 24 -0.77 -12.02 -0.69
N TYR A 25 -0.24 -10.82 -0.45
CA TYR A 25 1.19 -10.56 -0.33
C TYR A 25 1.51 -10.20 1.10
N ILE A 26 2.50 -10.88 1.66
CA ILE A 26 2.97 -10.70 3.02
C ILE A 26 4.38 -10.16 2.97
N ASN A 27 4.68 -9.14 3.78
CA ASN A 27 6.02 -8.57 3.89
C ASN A 27 6.41 -8.35 5.35
N ASP A 28 7.65 -8.67 5.66
CA ASP A 28 8.32 -8.31 6.91
C ASP A 28 8.82 -6.86 6.83
N GLN A 29 8.16 -5.99 7.59
CA GLN A 29 8.46 -4.57 7.67
C GLN A 29 9.54 -4.25 8.73
N THR A 30 10.17 -5.28 9.29
CA THR A 30 11.14 -5.19 10.40
C THR A 30 12.51 -5.80 10.10
N ILE A 31 12.78 -6.22 8.86
CA ILE A 31 14.01 -6.92 8.47
C ILE A 31 15.31 -6.23 8.92
N THR A 32 15.34 -4.90 8.98
CA THR A 32 16.49 -4.09 9.40
C THR A 32 16.37 -3.52 10.81
N GLN A 33 15.29 -3.84 11.53
CA GLN A 33 15.06 -3.36 12.88
C GLN A 33 15.72 -4.29 13.90
N ALA A 34 16.15 -3.73 15.03
CA ALA A 34 16.70 -4.51 16.13
C ALA A 34 15.61 -5.13 17.01
N GLY A 35 15.98 -6.15 17.78
CA GLY A 35 15.11 -6.75 18.79
C GLY A 35 14.22 -7.88 18.27
N PRO A 36 13.53 -8.58 19.18
CA PRO A 36 12.82 -9.82 18.85
C PRO A 36 11.46 -9.58 18.20
N GLN A 37 10.86 -8.39 18.38
CA GLN A 37 9.56 -8.07 17.84
C GLN A 37 9.62 -7.93 16.32
N GLY A 38 8.50 -8.25 15.66
CA GLY A 38 8.39 -8.16 14.21
C GLY A 38 7.08 -7.52 13.77
N ILE A 39 7.04 -7.06 12.53
CA ILE A 39 5.82 -6.58 11.88
C ILE A 39 5.66 -7.29 10.55
N LEU A 40 4.61 -8.11 10.44
CA LEU A 40 4.16 -8.66 9.16
C LEU A 40 2.98 -7.85 8.64
N GLU A 41 3.09 -7.36 7.42
CA GLU A 41 2.02 -6.69 6.70
C GLU A 41 1.42 -7.63 5.67
N ALA A 42 0.09 -7.70 5.59
CA ALA A 42 -0.61 -8.20 4.40
C ALA A 42 -1.10 -7.01 3.59
N VAL A 43 -0.73 -6.98 2.31
CA VAL A 43 -1.18 -5.95 1.36
C VAL A 43 -2.01 -6.59 0.25
N THR A 44 -3.15 -5.97 -0.05
CA THR A 44 -4.09 -6.42 -1.08
C THR A 44 -4.54 -5.22 -1.88
N ALA A 45 -4.83 -5.41 -3.16
CA ALA A 45 -5.33 -4.37 -4.06
C ALA A 45 -6.57 -4.84 -4.84
N GLY A 46 -7.23 -3.91 -5.51
CA GLY A 46 -8.33 -4.19 -6.43
C GLY A 46 -9.56 -4.83 -5.76
N PRO A 47 -10.30 -5.72 -6.46
CA PRO A 47 -11.54 -6.31 -5.94
C PRO A 47 -11.38 -7.03 -4.60
N ARG A 48 -10.21 -7.62 -4.34
CA ARG A 48 -9.94 -8.31 -3.08
C ARG A 48 -9.75 -7.34 -1.93
N ALA A 49 -9.08 -6.21 -2.16
CA ALA A 49 -9.00 -5.13 -1.17
C ALA A 49 -10.38 -4.58 -0.81
N ARG A 50 -11.26 -4.39 -1.80
CA ARG A 50 -12.65 -3.96 -1.58
C ARG A 50 -13.46 -4.98 -0.77
N TRP A 51 -13.25 -6.27 -1.01
CA TRP A 51 -13.84 -7.33 -0.19
C TRP A 51 -13.39 -7.26 1.28
N TRP A 52 -12.14 -6.90 1.55
CA TRP A 52 -11.69 -6.60 2.91
C TRP A 52 -12.27 -5.29 3.45
N GLY A 53 -12.39 -4.26 2.60
CA GLY A 53 -12.89 -2.93 2.96
C GLY A 53 -14.30 -2.95 3.54
N VAL A 54 -15.19 -3.81 3.03
CA VAL A 54 -16.57 -3.93 3.53
C VAL A 54 -16.70 -4.63 4.90
N MET A 55 -15.61 -5.18 5.45
CA MET A 55 -15.63 -5.82 6.77
C MET A 55 -15.38 -4.82 7.90
N GLU A 56 -15.87 -5.12 9.10
CA GLU A 56 -15.46 -4.40 10.30
C GLU A 56 -13.97 -4.60 10.60
N ALA A 57 -13.31 -3.59 11.19
CA ALA A 57 -11.87 -3.64 11.47
C ALA A 57 -11.46 -4.85 12.33
N LYS A 58 -12.29 -5.23 13.29
CA LYS A 58 -12.07 -6.42 14.15
C LYS A 58 -12.12 -7.74 13.36
N ASP A 59 -12.99 -7.82 12.36
CA ASP A 59 -13.20 -9.03 11.57
C ASP A 59 -12.06 -9.16 10.56
N ARG A 60 -11.62 -8.03 9.97
CA ARG A 60 -10.38 -7.96 9.19
C ARG A 60 -9.20 -8.49 10.00
N HIS A 61 -8.98 -7.95 11.20
CA HIS A 61 -7.85 -8.36 12.04
C HIS A 61 -7.88 -9.87 12.35
N THR A 62 -9.03 -10.37 12.83
CA THR A 62 -9.20 -11.78 13.17
C THR A 62 -8.91 -12.68 11.98
N ARG A 63 -9.48 -12.35 10.81
CA ARG A 63 -9.30 -13.16 9.60
C ARG A 63 -7.87 -13.11 9.08
N THR A 64 -7.22 -11.94 9.09
CA THR A 64 -5.81 -11.81 8.70
C THR A 64 -4.91 -12.63 9.61
N VAL A 65 -5.15 -12.64 10.93
CA VAL A 65 -4.37 -13.48 11.86
C VAL A 65 -4.54 -14.97 11.55
N LEU A 66 -5.78 -15.42 11.29
CA LEU A 66 -6.04 -16.83 10.91
C LEU A 66 -5.39 -17.23 9.59
N ASP A 67 -5.42 -16.35 8.59
CA ASP A 67 -4.79 -16.63 7.30
C ASP A 67 -3.25 -16.56 7.40
N MET A 68 -2.70 -15.67 8.23
CA MET A 68 -1.25 -15.63 8.51
C MET A 68 -0.76 -16.85 9.28
N ASP A 69 -1.54 -17.39 10.21
CA ASP A 69 -1.18 -18.61 10.94
C ASP A 69 -1.10 -19.85 10.04
N LYS A 70 -1.83 -19.86 8.91
CA LYS A 70 -1.67 -20.91 7.88
C LYS A 70 -0.34 -20.79 7.13
N VAL A 71 0.16 -19.57 6.95
CA VAL A 71 1.43 -19.30 6.26
C VAL A 71 2.62 -19.49 7.20
N PHE A 72 2.49 -19.03 8.44
CA PHE A 72 3.47 -19.12 9.51
C PHE A 72 2.86 -19.86 10.71
N PRO A 73 2.94 -21.20 10.74
CA PRO A 73 2.28 -22.01 11.77
C PRO A 73 2.68 -21.60 13.19
N GLY A 74 1.70 -21.21 13.99
CA GLY A 74 1.87 -20.81 15.40
C GLY A 74 1.97 -19.30 15.62
N LEU A 75 2.04 -18.49 14.55
CA LEU A 75 2.15 -17.04 14.60
C LEU A 75 1.03 -16.39 15.41
N ALA A 76 -0.20 -16.94 15.38
CA ALA A 76 -1.34 -16.36 16.06
C ALA A 76 -1.12 -16.17 17.57
N LYS A 77 -0.27 -16.99 18.19
CA LYS A 77 0.07 -16.89 19.63
C LYS A 77 0.99 -15.72 19.95
N ASP A 78 1.74 -15.26 18.96
CA ASP A 78 2.74 -14.20 19.11
C ASP A 78 2.20 -12.82 18.70
N VAL A 79 0.99 -12.74 18.15
CA VAL A 79 0.38 -11.46 17.75
C VAL A 79 0.03 -10.64 18.99
N ILE A 80 0.66 -9.47 19.14
CA ILE A 80 0.46 -8.57 20.28
C ILE A 80 -0.33 -7.31 19.92
N ALA A 81 -0.33 -6.92 18.64
CA ALA A 81 -1.11 -5.78 18.15
C ALA A 81 -1.40 -5.89 16.65
N GLY A 82 -2.39 -5.14 16.17
CA GLY A 82 -2.73 -5.06 14.77
C GLY A 82 -3.34 -3.71 14.41
N ALA A 83 -3.11 -3.31 13.16
CA ALA A 83 -3.76 -2.19 12.52
C ALA A 83 -4.21 -2.61 11.11
N SER A 84 -5.25 -1.95 10.61
CA SER A 84 -5.75 -2.14 9.25
C SER A 84 -6.08 -0.79 8.64
N LYS A 85 -5.69 -0.55 7.39
CA LYS A 85 -6.07 0.64 6.63
C LYS A 85 -6.83 0.19 5.37
N CYS A 86 -8.02 0.75 5.19
CA CYS A 86 -8.73 0.74 3.92
C CYS A 86 -8.55 2.13 3.30
N TRP A 87 -7.94 2.19 2.11
CA TRP A 87 -7.68 3.47 1.43
C TRP A 87 -8.92 4.03 0.73
N ASP A 88 -9.83 3.17 0.27
CA ASP A 88 -11.11 3.58 -0.33
C ASP A 88 -11.99 4.36 0.67
N ASP A 89 -11.84 4.11 1.97
CA ASP A 89 -12.59 4.79 3.04
C ASP A 89 -11.91 6.09 3.53
N ASP A 90 -10.71 6.42 3.01
CA ASP A 90 -10.03 7.65 3.40
C ASP A 90 -10.72 8.86 2.75
N PRO A 91 -11.23 9.83 3.52
CA PRO A 91 -12.00 10.95 2.96
C PRO A 91 -11.16 11.93 2.13
N TRP A 92 -9.83 11.84 2.21
CA TRP A 92 -8.90 12.72 1.48
C TRP A 92 -8.30 12.01 0.27
N SER A 93 -7.97 10.73 0.39
CA SER A 93 -7.41 9.96 -0.72
C SER A 93 -8.47 9.37 -1.65
N LEU A 94 -9.63 8.95 -1.11
CA LEU A 94 -10.73 8.29 -1.84
C LEU A 94 -10.28 7.05 -2.66
N GLY A 95 -9.18 6.42 -2.26
CA GLY A 95 -8.47 5.38 -2.99
C GLY A 95 -6.99 5.30 -2.58
N ASP A 96 -6.29 4.26 -3.04
CA ASP A 96 -4.87 4.01 -2.71
C ASP A 96 -3.93 4.74 -3.67
N TYR A 97 -3.81 4.22 -4.90
CA TYR A 97 -2.98 4.79 -5.95
C TYR A 97 -3.73 4.83 -7.28
N CYS A 98 -3.33 5.75 -8.16
CA CYS A 98 -3.82 5.83 -9.53
C CYS A 98 -3.48 4.54 -10.28
N CYS A 99 -4.51 3.86 -10.77
CA CYS A 99 -4.38 2.65 -11.56
C CYS A 99 -5.18 2.84 -12.84
N PHE A 100 -4.48 2.97 -13.97
CA PHE A 100 -5.10 3.14 -15.28
C PHE A 100 -5.57 1.79 -15.84
N GLU A 101 -6.80 1.75 -16.34
CA GLU A 101 -7.29 0.63 -17.14
C GLU A 101 -6.59 0.60 -18.52
N PRO A 102 -6.65 -0.54 -19.25
CA PRO A 102 -6.06 -0.64 -20.57
C PRO A 102 -6.48 0.50 -21.51
N GLY A 103 -5.48 1.26 -21.98
CA GLY A 103 -5.66 2.40 -22.90
C GLY A 103 -5.90 3.75 -22.22
N GLU A 104 -6.20 3.80 -20.93
CA GLU A 104 -6.48 5.05 -20.22
C GLU A 104 -5.23 5.91 -20.03
N MET A 105 -4.07 5.29 -19.76
CA MET A 105 -2.83 6.04 -19.60
C MET A 105 -2.50 6.83 -20.88
N GLN A 106 -2.61 6.21 -22.06
CA GLN A 106 -2.40 6.90 -23.34
C GLN A 106 -3.43 8.02 -23.56
N ARG A 107 -4.68 7.77 -23.16
CA ARG A 107 -5.79 8.71 -23.35
C ARG A 107 -5.71 9.93 -22.42
N PHE A 108 -5.32 9.75 -21.15
CA PHE A 108 -5.47 10.77 -20.12
C PHE A 108 -4.14 11.39 -19.67
N LEU A 109 -3.06 10.60 -19.59
CA LEU A 109 -1.79 11.08 -19.04
C LEU A 109 -1.26 12.36 -19.73
N PRO A 110 -1.38 12.56 -21.06
CA PRO A 110 -0.95 13.82 -21.70
C PRO A 110 -1.65 15.08 -21.18
N PHE A 111 -2.82 14.92 -20.54
CA PHE A 111 -3.69 16.01 -20.10
C PHE A 111 -3.68 16.21 -18.58
N LEU A 112 -3.44 15.17 -17.78
CA LEU A 112 -3.57 15.21 -16.32
C LEU A 112 -2.63 16.23 -15.64
N GLY A 113 -1.45 16.48 -16.22
CA GLY A 113 -0.49 17.45 -15.70
C GLY A 113 -0.52 18.82 -16.38
N GLN A 114 -1.41 19.05 -17.37
CA GLN A 114 -1.44 20.30 -18.13
C GLN A 114 -1.91 21.47 -17.25
N PRO A 115 -1.15 22.59 -17.18
CA PRO A 115 -1.61 23.78 -16.48
C PRO A 115 -2.81 24.43 -17.15
N GLU A 116 -3.70 25.00 -16.35
CA GLU A 116 -4.86 25.77 -16.79
C GLU A 116 -4.77 27.20 -16.26
N GLY A 117 -4.26 28.11 -17.10
CA GLY A 117 -3.99 29.50 -16.72
C GLY A 117 -2.91 29.60 -15.64
N ARG A 118 -3.31 29.95 -14.40
CA ARG A 118 -2.41 30.04 -13.23
C ARG A 118 -2.49 28.81 -12.33
N LEU A 119 -3.27 27.80 -12.71
CA LEU A 119 -3.43 26.57 -11.95
C LEU A 119 -2.50 25.50 -12.54
N HIS A 120 -1.69 24.91 -11.68
CA HIS A 120 -0.75 23.85 -12.03
C HIS A 120 -1.07 22.59 -11.22
N PHE A 121 -0.91 21.41 -11.83
CA PHE A 121 -1.33 20.14 -11.25
C PHE A 121 -0.13 19.22 -11.01
N ALA A 122 0.02 18.80 -9.75
CA ALA A 122 1.02 17.86 -9.28
C ALA A 122 0.35 16.69 -8.55
N GLY A 123 1.11 15.61 -8.39
CA GLY A 123 0.65 14.34 -7.81
C GLY A 123 1.09 13.18 -8.67
N GLU A 124 1.18 11.98 -8.08
CA GLU A 124 1.65 10.77 -8.77
C GLU A 124 0.87 10.49 -10.07
N HIS A 125 -0.43 10.76 -10.07
CA HIS A 125 -1.33 10.56 -11.21
C HIS A 125 -1.04 11.49 -12.41
N THR A 126 -0.24 12.55 -12.21
CA THR A 126 0.19 13.48 -13.26
C THR A 126 1.57 13.13 -13.83
N SER A 127 2.15 11.99 -13.40
CA SER A 127 3.49 11.56 -13.79
C SER A 127 3.46 10.27 -14.61
N ALA A 128 4.58 9.95 -15.27
CA ALA A 128 4.73 8.66 -15.95
C ALA A 128 4.90 7.47 -14.99
N LEU A 129 4.96 7.72 -13.67
CA LEU A 129 5.18 6.72 -12.62
C LEU A 129 4.02 6.74 -11.61
N PRO A 130 2.79 6.43 -12.04
CA PRO A 130 1.66 6.41 -11.13
C PRO A 130 1.82 5.34 -10.04
N GLY A 131 1.30 5.64 -8.85
CA GLY A 131 1.38 4.84 -7.63
C GLY A 131 2.73 4.85 -6.91
N TRP A 132 3.69 5.63 -7.39
CA TRP A 132 5.00 5.75 -6.76
C TRP A 132 5.23 7.13 -6.15
N MET A 133 5.89 7.15 -4.99
CA MET A 133 6.38 8.40 -4.37
C MET A 133 7.28 9.19 -5.33
N GLN A 134 8.06 8.52 -6.18
CA GLN A 134 8.89 9.15 -7.20
C GLN A 134 8.05 9.99 -8.18
N GLY A 135 6.89 9.48 -8.62
CA GLY A 135 6.00 10.21 -9.51
C GLY A 135 5.42 11.47 -8.87
N ALA A 136 5.04 11.39 -7.60
CA ALA A 136 4.61 12.55 -6.82
C ALA A 136 5.74 13.59 -6.68
N PHE A 137 6.97 13.15 -6.38
CA PHE A 137 8.12 14.04 -6.27
C PHE A 137 8.46 14.74 -7.59
N GLU A 138 8.58 13.99 -8.68
CA GLU A 138 8.91 14.52 -10.01
C GLU A 138 7.87 15.52 -10.50
N SER A 139 6.58 15.21 -10.32
CA SER A 139 5.50 16.13 -10.70
C SER A 139 5.51 17.43 -9.89
N GLY A 140 5.79 17.36 -8.58
CA GLY A 140 5.92 18.54 -7.73
C GLY A 140 7.11 19.41 -8.16
N HIS A 141 8.26 18.79 -8.47
CA HIS A 141 9.42 19.51 -8.99
C HIS A 141 9.13 20.19 -10.33
N ARG A 142 8.47 19.48 -11.25
CA ARG A 142 8.01 20.03 -12.54
C ARG A 142 7.13 21.27 -12.33
N VAL A 143 6.09 21.16 -11.51
CA VAL A 143 5.17 22.28 -11.24
C VAL A 143 5.88 23.48 -10.59
N ALA A 144 6.84 23.24 -9.70
CA ALA A 144 7.63 24.33 -9.11
C ALA A 144 8.42 25.11 -10.18
N LEU A 145 8.98 24.41 -11.18
CA LEU A 145 9.67 25.06 -12.31
C LEU A 145 8.70 25.82 -13.22
N GLU A 146 7.55 25.23 -13.54
CA GLU A 146 6.51 25.88 -14.34
C GLU A 146 6.05 27.20 -13.72
N VAL A 147 5.78 27.19 -12.41
CA VAL A 147 5.38 28.40 -11.67
C VAL A 147 6.51 29.45 -11.64
N HIS A 148 7.75 29.02 -11.43
CA HIS A 148 8.90 29.92 -11.40
C HIS A 148 9.15 30.60 -12.76
N GLN A 149 8.89 29.91 -13.86
CA GLN A 149 9.05 30.45 -15.22
C GLN A 149 7.87 31.31 -15.68
N ALA A 150 6.71 31.16 -15.03
CA ALA A 150 5.50 31.95 -15.31
C ALA A 150 5.48 33.30 -14.57
N THR A 151 6.44 33.55 -13.66
CA THR A 151 6.72 34.86 -13.05
C THR A 151 7.60 35.72 -13.93
#